data_AF-A0A0F9RT22-F1
#
_entry.id   AF-A0A0F9RT22-F1
#
_cell.length_a   1.000
_cell.length_b   1.000
_cell.length_c   1.000
_cell.angle_alpha   90.00
_cell.angle_beta   90.00
_cell.angle_gamma   90.00
#
_symmetry.space_group_name_H-M   'P 1'
#
loop_
_entity.id
_entity.type
_entity.pdbx_description
1 polymer ?
#
loop_
_entity_poly.entity_id
_entity_poly.type
_entity_poly.pdbx_seq_one_letter_code
_entity_poly.pdbx_strand_id
1 'polypeptide(L)'
;MADEIEKIDSEETDFNRTPLKKSIRFNPFQVDYKNREIVVQPSSIDKRLDLSMNNAKGGAGAYLGRHVDFTSADTTPSVKNANIFETAGTTRITDFDDGKVGQVIFIKATGSITISDGGQLSLKGDTDFNMQIGDTITLAMFDDQVWHEISRSIARATGIYGEMFGDNISETVTIGATDTFVEVGGSLSTGVVRGVTFQNSKELKILTAGDYLINFAIGVKTTTANDEVEGRVMINSTSSPTSSTHSTLPKANVSEEISGTTILTLAVDDVVKVAVANHNAVRDIIIEHLNLSILKVG
;
A
#
# COMPACT_ATOMS: atom_id res chain seq x y z
N MET A 1 -32.49 -26.63 35.29
CA MET A 1 -31.78 -25.85 36.32
C MET A 1 -32.01 -24.41 35.95
N ALA A 2 -32.93 -23.80 36.68
CA ALA A 2 -33.32 -22.41 36.54
C ALA A 2 -32.42 -21.64 37.51
N ASP A 3 -31.66 -20.67 37.00
CA ASP A 3 -30.95 -19.72 37.84
C ASP A 3 -31.52 -18.32 37.60
N GLU A 4 -31.99 -17.76 38.71
CA GLU A 4 -32.55 -16.44 38.90
C GLU A 4 -31.55 -15.35 38.50
N ILE A 5 -32.01 -14.36 37.73
CA ILE A 5 -31.30 -13.10 37.56
C ILE A 5 -32.00 -12.05 38.41
N GLU A 6 -31.24 -11.63 39.42
CA GLU A 6 -31.51 -10.64 40.44
C GLU A 6 -31.76 -9.25 39.84
N LYS A 7 -32.89 -8.63 40.22
CA LYS A 7 -33.24 -7.24 39.87
C LYS A 7 -32.38 -6.30 40.71
N ILE A 8 -31.56 -5.49 40.03
CA ILE A 8 -30.86 -4.35 40.63
C ILE A 8 -31.77 -3.13 40.51
N ASP A 9 -32.34 -2.70 41.65
CA ASP A 9 -33.00 -1.42 41.79
C ASP A 9 -31.95 -0.29 41.73
N SER A 10 -32.02 0.54 40.69
CA SER A 10 -31.20 1.74 40.58
C SER A 10 -31.86 2.89 41.35
N GLU A 11 -31.33 3.19 42.53
CA GLU A 11 -31.62 4.42 43.26
C GLU A 11 -31.24 5.65 42.42
N GLU A 12 -32.25 6.42 42.06
CA GLU A 12 -32.16 7.69 41.36
C GLU A 12 -31.66 8.76 42.34
N THR A 13 -30.34 9.00 42.37
CA THR A 13 -29.77 10.09 43.16
C THR A 13 -30.04 11.42 42.48
N ASP A 14 -30.92 12.18 43.12
CA ASP A 14 -31.36 13.54 42.80
C ASP A 14 -30.18 14.50 42.63
N PHE A 15 -29.80 14.78 41.38
CA PHE A 15 -28.83 15.81 41.03
C PHE A 15 -29.42 17.18 41.34
N ASN A 16 -29.02 17.68 42.51
CA ASN A 16 -29.19 19.04 43.00
C ASN A 16 -28.91 20.09 41.90
N ARG A 17 -29.96 20.49 41.18
CA ARG A 17 -29.89 21.48 40.11
C ARG A 17 -29.63 22.85 40.73
N THR A 18 -28.40 23.31 40.60
CA THR A 18 -28.03 24.70 40.85
C THR A 18 -28.96 25.59 40.00
N PRO A 19 -29.66 26.59 40.58
CA PRO A 19 -30.60 27.40 39.81
C PRO A 19 -29.84 28.13 38.70
N LEU A 20 -30.23 27.84 37.45
CA LEU A 20 -29.78 28.54 36.25
C LEU A 20 -29.92 30.04 36.49
N LYS A 21 -28.77 30.72 36.61
CA LYS A 21 -28.67 32.17 36.68
C LYS A 21 -29.43 32.76 35.49
N LYS A 22 -30.55 33.42 35.82
CA LYS A 22 -31.16 34.57 35.15
C LYS A 22 -30.95 34.59 33.63
N SER A 23 -31.99 34.18 32.87
CA SER A 23 -31.99 34.29 31.41
C SER A 23 -31.65 35.74 31.02
N ILE A 24 -30.47 35.95 30.45
CA ILE A 24 -30.15 37.21 29.78
C ILE A 24 -30.91 37.15 28.46
N ARG A 25 -32.13 37.70 28.46
CA ARG A 25 -32.84 37.96 27.21
C ARG A 25 -32.17 39.17 26.59
N PHE A 26 -31.30 38.94 25.60
CA PHE A 26 -30.92 39.99 24.68
C PHE A 26 -32.17 40.37 23.90
N ASN A 27 -32.75 41.51 24.24
CA ASN A 27 -33.75 42.15 23.40
C ASN A 27 -32.96 42.88 22.30
N PRO A 28 -32.96 42.44 21.04
CA PRO A 28 -32.18 43.08 19.98
C PRO A 28 -32.66 44.50 19.63
N PHE A 29 -33.71 45.00 20.28
CA PHE A 29 -34.29 46.33 20.05
C PHE A 29 -34.37 47.22 21.29
N GLN A 30 -33.57 46.97 22.33
CA GLN A 30 -33.48 47.93 23.44
C GLN A 30 -32.47 49.04 23.11
N VAL A 31 -32.92 50.00 22.30
CA VAL A 31 -32.19 51.23 22.04
C VAL A 31 -32.44 52.17 23.22
N ASP A 32 -31.45 52.31 24.10
CA ASP A 32 -31.46 53.30 25.18
C ASP A 32 -31.24 54.69 24.58
N TYR A 33 -32.34 55.38 24.24
CA TYR A 33 -32.31 56.73 23.68
C TYR A 33 -32.03 57.83 24.73
N LYS A 34 -31.76 57.52 26.00
CA LYS A 34 -31.62 58.56 27.04
C LYS A 34 -30.20 59.02 27.33
N ASN A 35 -29.18 58.39 26.76
CA ASN A 35 -27.80 58.85 26.91
C ASN A 35 -27.16 59.15 25.55
N ARG A 36 -27.17 60.45 25.24
CA ARG A 36 -26.12 61.22 24.54
C ARG A 36 -25.24 60.42 23.59
N GLU A 37 -25.48 60.61 22.30
CA GLU A 37 -24.48 60.79 21.24
C GLU A 37 -23.06 60.30 21.60
N ILE A 38 -22.85 58.98 21.60
CA ILE A 38 -21.49 58.46 21.43
C ILE A 38 -21.19 58.61 19.95
N VAL A 39 -20.70 59.78 19.57
CA VAL A 39 -20.03 59.99 18.29
C VAL A 39 -18.76 59.15 18.31
N VAL A 40 -18.88 57.88 17.92
CA VAL A 40 -17.73 57.05 17.63
C VAL A 40 -17.07 57.65 16.40
N GLN A 41 -15.92 58.29 16.58
CA GLN A 41 -15.12 58.86 15.51
C GLN A 41 -14.93 57.81 14.39
N PRO A 42 -15.18 58.13 13.11
CA PRO A 42 -15.18 57.17 12.01
C PRO A 42 -13.82 56.49 11.76
N SER A 43 -12.74 56.95 12.41
CA SER A 43 -11.41 56.34 12.34
C SER A 43 -11.27 55.02 13.13
N SER A 44 -12.31 54.55 13.81
CA SER A 44 -12.25 53.33 14.64
C SER A 44 -12.97 52.10 14.06
N ILE A 45 -13.66 52.25 12.93
CA ILE A 45 -14.31 51.12 12.23
C ILE A 45 -13.35 50.38 11.29
N ASP A 46 -12.41 51.08 10.64
CA ASP A 46 -11.38 50.44 9.81
C ASP A 46 -10.33 49.66 10.63
N LYS A 47 -10.32 49.82 11.96
CA LYS A 47 -9.52 48.99 12.88
C LYS A 47 -10.27 47.78 13.44
N ARG A 48 -11.55 47.59 13.10
CA ARG A 48 -12.39 46.51 13.67
C ARG A 48 -12.81 45.42 12.70
N LEU A 49 -12.27 45.43 11.49
CA LEU A 49 -12.40 44.29 10.60
C LEU A 49 -11.10 44.04 9.83
N ASP A 50 -9.96 44.08 10.53
CA ASP A 50 -8.82 43.28 10.09
C ASP A 50 -9.15 41.81 10.35
N LEU A 51 -10.06 41.25 9.54
CA LEU A 51 -10.19 39.82 9.30
C LEU A 51 -8.98 39.33 8.50
N SER A 52 -7.76 39.78 8.80
CA SER A 52 -6.59 38.93 8.60
C SER A 52 -6.76 37.74 9.55
N MET A 53 -7.52 36.77 9.07
CA MET A 53 -7.61 35.41 9.61
C MET A 53 -6.23 34.72 9.71
N ASN A 54 -5.16 35.40 9.27
CA ASN A 54 -3.78 34.96 9.44
C ASN A 54 -3.18 35.31 10.82
N ASN A 55 -3.83 36.14 11.64
CA ASN A 55 -3.29 36.55 12.95
C ASN A 55 -4.22 36.28 14.15
N ALA A 56 -5.26 35.44 13.97
CA ALA A 56 -6.06 34.89 15.08
C ALA A 56 -5.22 33.88 15.89
N LYS A 57 -4.24 34.41 16.62
CA LYS A 57 -3.53 33.75 17.70
C LYS A 57 -4.55 33.41 18.80
N GLY A 58 -4.87 32.13 18.97
CA GLY A 58 -5.28 31.59 20.28
C GLY A 58 -6.75 31.71 20.69
N GLY A 59 -7.70 31.57 19.76
CA GLY A 59 -9.10 31.29 20.11
C GLY A 59 -9.49 29.92 19.59
N ALA A 60 -9.66 28.94 20.49
CA ALA A 60 -10.04 27.56 20.21
C ALA A 60 -11.08 27.44 19.07
N GLY A 61 -10.73 26.77 17.96
CA GLY A 61 -11.74 26.53 16.93
C GLY A 61 -11.33 25.75 15.69
N ALA A 62 -10.12 25.93 15.15
CA ALA A 62 -9.65 25.11 14.03
C ALA A 62 -8.12 25.10 13.97
N TYR A 63 -7.51 24.01 14.45
CA TYR A 63 -6.17 23.68 14.02
C TYR A 63 -6.24 23.28 12.55
N LEU A 64 -6.12 24.25 11.64
CA LEU A 64 -5.71 23.93 10.27
C LEU A 64 -4.31 23.38 10.40
N GLY A 65 -4.14 22.07 10.19
CA GLY A 65 -2.86 21.42 10.42
C GLY A 65 -1.79 22.11 9.57
N ARG A 66 -0.71 22.57 10.22
CA ARG A 66 0.41 23.17 9.48
C ARG A 66 1.25 22.04 8.93
N HIS A 67 1.34 21.99 7.60
CA HIS A 67 2.19 21.07 6.85
C HIS A 67 3.63 21.58 6.80
N VAL A 68 4.60 20.71 7.08
CA VAL A 68 6.04 21.00 7.00
C VAL A 68 6.77 19.76 6.50
N ASP A 69 7.68 19.93 5.55
CA ASP A 69 8.56 18.85 5.11
C ASP A 69 9.79 18.77 6.02
N PHE A 70 10.21 17.57 6.39
CA PHE A 70 11.49 17.39 7.06
C PHE A 70 12.65 17.72 6.11
N THR A 71 13.78 18.16 6.66
CA THR A 71 14.99 18.35 5.86
C THR A 71 15.60 16.99 5.56
N SER A 72 16.08 16.78 4.33
CA SER A 72 16.83 15.56 4.02
C SER A 72 18.10 15.50 4.87
N ALA A 73 18.46 14.30 5.32
CA ALA A 73 19.61 14.04 6.20
C ALA A 73 19.49 14.50 7.67
N ASP A 74 18.31 14.91 8.12
CA ASP A 74 18.05 15.22 9.53
C ASP A 74 17.69 13.95 10.33
N THR A 75 18.45 13.66 11.39
CA THR A 75 18.16 12.53 12.31
C THR A 75 17.21 12.92 13.44
N THR A 76 17.04 14.22 13.71
CA THR A 76 16.21 14.77 14.81
C THR A 76 15.33 15.93 14.30
N PRO A 77 14.45 15.70 13.31
CA PRO A 77 13.69 16.80 12.71
C PRO A 77 12.83 17.57 13.71
N SER A 78 12.84 18.90 13.60
CA SER A 78 12.02 19.78 14.45
C SER A 78 10.53 19.68 14.10
N VAL A 79 9.69 19.53 15.12
CA VAL A 79 8.22 19.54 14.99
C VAL A 79 7.59 20.86 15.45
N LYS A 80 8.42 21.90 15.58
CA LYS A 80 8.00 23.20 16.09
C LYS A 80 6.89 23.82 15.24
N ASN A 81 5.80 24.21 15.90
CA ASN A 81 4.67 24.94 15.31
C ASN A 81 3.96 24.19 14.16
N ALA A 82 4.09 22.86 14.07
CA ALA A 82 3.42 22.03 13.09
C ALA A 82 2.93 20.71 13.69
N ASN A 83 2.03 20.06 12.97
CA ASN A 83 1.44 18.79 13.37
C ASN A 83 1.25 17.83 12.19
N ILE A 84 1.49 18.25 10.95
CA ILE A 84 1.47 17.38 9.78
C ILE A 84 2.83 17.50 9.09
N PHE A 85 3.47 16.36 8.87
CA PHE A 85 4.81 16.30 8.32
C PHE A 85 4.90 15.27 7.20
N GLU A 86 5.70 15.60 6.19
CA GLU A 86 6.16 14.67 5.17
C GLU A 86 7.66 14.44 5.34
N THR A 87 8.09 13.18 5.31
CA THR A 87 9.51 12.84 5.44
C THR A 87 10.29 13.30 4.20
N ALA A 88 11.61 13.42 4.31
CA ALA A 88 12.49 13.64 3.17
C ALA A 88 13.78 12.83 3.32
N GLY A 89 14.30 12.32 2.20
CA GLY A 89 15.50 11.48 2.17
C GLY A 89 15.27 10.09 2.79
N THR A 90 16.39 9.44 3.17
CA THR A 90 16.42 8.07 3.71
C THR A 90 17.09 7.99 5.08
N THR A 91 17.41 9.14 5.68
CA THR A 91 18.11 9.19 6.96
C THR A 91 17.19 8.72 8.08
N ARG A 92 17.69 7.79 8.88
CA ARG A 92 17.02 7.24 10.05
C ARG A 92 16.71 8.35 11.05
N ILE A 93 15.45 8.43 11.49
CA ILE A 93 15.00 9.36 12.54
C ILE A 93 15.13 8.65 13.89
N THR A 94 15.70 9.35 14.87
CA THR A 94 15.92 8.84 16.23
C THR A 94 15.24 9.69 17.31
N ASP A 95 14.80 10.90 16.99
CA ASP A 95 14.02 11.79 17.86
C ASP A 95 13.28 12.87 17.04
N PHE A 96 12.45 13.69 17.67
CA PHE A 96 11.90 14.93 17.14
C PHE A 96 12.13 16.12 18.07
N ASP A 97 12.82 17.14 17.57
CA ASP A 97 13.16 18.35 18.32
C ASP A 97 11.96 19.30 18.51
N ASP A 98 12.04 20.16 19.53
CA ASP A 98 11.06 21.21 19.85
C ASP A 98 9.62 20.72 20.14
N GLY A 99 9.46 19.44 20.48
CA GLY A 99 8.19 18.87 20.93
C GLY A 99 7.69 19.49 22.23
N LYS A 100 6.37 19.47 22.44
CA LYS A 100 5.74 19.89 23.71
C LYS A 100 4.80 18.82 24.21
N VAL A 101 4.74 18.63 25.53
CA VAL A 101 3.75 17.75 26.18
C VAL A 101 2.33 18.10 25.71
N GLY A 102 1.58 17.08 25.30
CA GLY A 102 0.25 17.16 24.70
C GLY A 102 0.24 17.37 23.18
N GLN A 103 1.40 17.56 22.53
CA GLN A 103 1.46 17.67 21.07
C GLN A 103 1.23 16.32 20.41
N VAL A 104 0.47 16.34 19.32
CA VAL A 104 0.23 15.20 18.43
C VAL A 104 0.75 15.56 17.05
N ILE A 105 1.51 14.67 16.44
CA ILE A 105 2.05 14.84 15.09
C ILE A 105 1.64 13.67 14.20
N PHE A 106 1.37 13.99 12.94
CA PHE A 106 1.07 13.05 11.86
C PHE A 106 2.21 13.11 10.87
N ILE A 107 2.84 11.97 10.60
CA ILE A 107 3.98 11.88 9.69
C ILE A 107 3.58 10.93 8.56
N LYS A 108 3.84 11.35 7.31
CA LYS A 108 3.67 10.54 6.11
C LYS A 108 5.01 10.36 5.42
N ALA A 109 5.32 9.13 5.04
CA ALA A 109 6.53 8.83 4.31
C ALA A 109 6.39 9.16 2.81
N THR A 110 7.34 9.93 2.27
CA THR A 110 7.47 10.21 0.83
C THR A 110 8.52 9.33 0.15
N GLY A 111 9.31 8.60 0.94
CA GLY A 111 10.38 7.68 0.56
C GLY A 111 10.53 6.58 1.62
N SER A 112 11.44 5.63 1.41
CA SER A 112 11.79 4.63 2.43
C SER A 112 12.62 5.28 3.54
N ILE A 113 12.15 5.21 4.78
CA ILE A 113 12.79 5.83 5.95
C ILE A 113 12.52 4.99 7.21
N THR A 114 13.47 4.97 8.15
CA THR A 114 13.31 4.27 9.42
C THR A 114 13.09 5.26 10.56
N ILE A 115 12.01 5.08 11.33
CA ILE A 115 11.86 5.70 12.65
C ILE A 115 12.33 4.67 13.68
N SER A 116 13.37 5.02 14.44
CA SER A 116 13.99 4.09 15.38
C SER A 116 13.20 4.01 16.66
N ASP A 117 13.05 2.80 17.19
CA ASP A 117 12.54 2.63 18.55
C ASP A 117 13.66 2.84 19.59
N GLY A 118 13.28 3.28 20.78
CA GLY A 118 14.16 3.49 21.92
C GLY A 118 14.54 4.96 22.15
N GLY A 119 15.16 5.22 23.31
CA GLY A 119 15.53 6.57 23.71
C GLY A 119 14.31 7.47 23.93
N GLN A 120 14.11 8.43 23.04
CA GLN A 120 13.03 9.42 23.08
C GLN A 120 11.80 9.00 22.25
N LEU A 121 11.86 7.85 21.59
CA LEU A 121 10.75 7.26 20.82
C LEU A 121 10.33 5.92 21.46
N SER A 122 9.05 5.82 21.82
CA SER A 122 8.42 4.58 22.30
C SER A 122 7.43 4.11 21.25
N LEU A 123 7.88 3.22 20.35
CA LEU A 123 7.08 2.66 19.28
C LEU A 123 6.38 1.37 19.74
N LYS A 124 5.24 1.06 19.14
CA LYS A 124 4.53 -0.19 19.44
C LYS A 124 5.38 -1.40 19.02
N GLY A 125 5.55 -2.33 19.96
CA GLY A 125 6.25 -3.59 19.74
C GLY A 125 7.77 -3.51 19.91
N ASP A 126 8.29 -2.42 20.50
CA ASP A 126 9.71 -2.22 20.83
C ASP A 126 10.64 -2.50 19.62
N THR A 127 10.24 -1.98 18.45
CA THR A 127 10.91 -2.25 17.18
C THR A 127 10.85 -1.05 16.24
N ASP A 128 11.94 -0.86 15.48
CA ASP A 128 12.04 0.15 14.42
C ASP A 128 10.86 0.08 13.45
N PHE A 129 10.32 1.24 13.06
CA PHE A 129 9.34 1.33 12.00
C PHE A 129 10.01 1.72 10.67
N ASN A 130 10.18 0.74 9.79
CA ASN A 130 10.69 0.93 8.43
C ASN A 130 9.57 1.39 7.48
N MET A 131 9.26 2.68 7.52
CA MET A 131 8.24 3.29 6.68
C MET A 131 8.59 3.18 5.19
N GLN A 132 7.60 2.82 4.37
CA GLN A 132 7.61 2.91 2.91
C GLN A 132 6.78 4.10 2.43
N ILE A 133 6.88 4.42 1.14
CA ILE A 133 6.09 5.50 0.52
C ILE A 133 4.60 5.32 0.82
N GLY A 134 3.98 6.34 1.42
CA GLY A 134 2.57 6.36 1.77
C GLY A 134 2.24 5.82 3.16
N ASP A 135 3.20 5.19 3.86
CA ASP A 135 3.02 4.82 5.26
C ASP A 135 2.78 6.08 6.09
N THR A 136 2.03 5.91 7.18
CA THR A 136 1.81 6.99 8.13
C THR A 136 2.06 6.54 9.56
N ILE A 137 2.52 7.46 10.41
CA ILE A 137 2.57 7.26 11.85
C ILE A 137 1.99 8.49 12.55
N THR A 138 1.28 8.26 13.66
CA THR A 138 0.79 9.28 14.56
C THR A 138 1.48 9.10 15.91
N LEU A 139 2.18 10.13 16.35
CA LEU A 139 2.90 10.16 17.63
C LEU A 139 2.30 11.23 18.54
N ALA A 140 2.34 11.00 19.85
CA ALA A 140 1.98 11.98 20.86
C ALA A 140 3.05 12.08 21.94
N MET A 141 3.35 13.29 22.38
CA MET A 141 4.27 13.52 23.50
C MET A 141 3.46 13.58 24.81
N PHE A 142 3.41 12.49 25.58
CA PHE A 142 2.74 12.46 26.88
C PHE A 142 3.68 12.85 28.03
N ASP A 143 4.94 12.45 27.91
CA ASP A 143 6.01 12.81 28.83
C ASP A 143 6.97 13.75 28.14
N ASP A 144 7.62 14.64 28.90
CA ASP A 144 8.58 15.57 28.34
C ASP A 144 9.70 14.80 27.62
N GLN A 145 9.94 15.16 26.35
CA GLN A 145 10.92 14.53 25.48
C GLN A 145 10.71 13.04 25.16
N VAL A 146 9.50 12.48 25.37
CA VAL A 146 9.18 11.10 24.95
C VAL A 146 7.97 11.07 24.04
N TRP A 147 8.17 10.59 22.81
CA TRP A 147 7.13 10.40 21.80
C TRP A 147 6.60 8.98 21.86
N HIS A 148 5.30 8.87 22.14
CA HIS A 148 4.58 7.60 22.18
C HIS A 148 3.80 7.40 20.89
N GLU A 149 3.90 6.21 20.30
CA GLU A 149 3.09 5.88 19.15
C GLU A 149 1.61 5.67 19.52
N ILE A 150 0.75 6.43 18.85
CA ILE A 150 -0.70 6.27 18.94
C ILE A 150 -1.19 5.25 17.92
N SER A 151 -0.79 5.42 16.66
CA SER A 151 -1.18 4.54 15.56
C SER A 151 -0.19 4.65 14.41
N ARG A 152 -0.16 3.61 13.57
CA ARG A 152 0.52 3.64 12.27
C ARG A 152 -0.37 3.02 11.21
N SER A 153 -0.21 3.46 9.97
CA SER A 153 -0.67 2.73 8.80
C SER A 153 0.55 2.23 8.03
N ILE A 154 0.49 0.97 7.65
CA ILE A 154 1.36 0.45 6.60
C ILE A 154 0.55 0.69 5.34
N ALA A 155 1.04 1.55 4.44
CA ALA A 155 0.51 1.63 3.10
C ALA A 155 0.43 0.21 2.61
N ARG A 156 -0.79 -0.26 2.30
CA ARG A 156 -0.98 -1.62 1.83
C ARG A 156 0.06 -1.83 0.76
N ALA A 157 0.93 -2.83 0.96
CA ALA A 157 1.80 -3.32 -0.09
C ALA A 157 0.86 -3.63 -1.24
N THR A 158 0.76 -2.69 -2.15
CA THR A 158 -0.15 -2.79 -3.26
C THR A 158 0.36 -3.97 -4.05
N GLY A 159 -0.45 -5.03 -4.14
CA GLY A 159 0.02 -6.34 -4.58
C GLY A 159 0.96 -6.24 -5.75
N ILE A 160 2.11 -6.91 -5.68
CA ILE A 160 3.01 -7.04 -6.82
C ILE A 160 2.43 -8.14 -7.68
N TYR A 161 2.10 -7.82 -8.93
CA TYR A 161 1.48 -8.75 -9.86
C TYR A 161 1.90 -8.44 -11.29
N GLY A 162 1.76 -9.42 -12.17
CA GLY A 162 1.99 -9.26 -13.58
C GLY A 162 1.22 -10.27 -14.40
N GLU A 163 0.96 -9.91 -15.65
CA GLU A 163 0.31 -10.78 -16.61
C GLU A 163 0.96 -10.59 -17.98
N MET A 164 1.14 -11.69 -18.70
CA MET A 164 1.43 -11.69 -20.13
C MET A 164 0.55 -12.71 -20.84
N PHE A 165 0.22 -12.44 -22.09
CA PHE A 165 -0.66 -13.30 -22.87
C PHE A 165 -0.33 -13.26 -24.36
N GLY A 166 -0.71 -14.31 -25.07
CA GLY A 166 -0.71 -14.38 -26.53
C GLY A 166 -1.99 -15.05 -26.98
N ASP A 167 -2.72 -14.39 -27.88
CA ASP A 167 -3.94 -14.95 -28.47
C ASP A 167 -3.72 -15.18 -29.96
N ASN A 168 -4.03 -16.40 -30.42
CA ASN A 168 -3.88 -16.82 -31.81
C ASN A 168 -2.47 -16.59 -32.40
N ILE A 169 -1.42 -16.79 -31.59
CA ILE A 169 -0.03 -16.40 -31.95
C ILE A 169 0.65 -17.33 -32.97
N SER A 170 0.09 -18.52 -33.24
CA SER A 170 0.60 -19.52 -34.20
C SER A 170 2.12 -19.73 -34.15
N GLU A 171 2.71 -19.62 -32.96
CA GLU A 171 4.14 -19.66 -32.78
C GLU A 171 4.63 -21.11 -32.86
N THR A 172 5.70 -21.37 -33.62
CA THR A 172 6.28 -22.71 -33.72
C THR A 172 7.50 -22.80 -32.82
N VAL A 173 7.43 -23.65 -31.79
CA VAL A 173 8.53 -23.97 -30.90
C VAL A 173 9.23 -25.24 -31.40
N THR A 174 10.47 -25.10 -31.85
CA THR A 174 11.26 -26.22 -32.35
C THR A 174 11.85 -27.05 -31.22
N ILE A 175 11.44 -28.31 -31.12
CA ILE A 175 11.99 -29.27 -30.17
C ILE A 175 13.16 -30.01 -30.81
N GLY A 176 14.38 -29.75 -30.33
CA GLY A 176 15.60 -30.35 -30.86
C GLY A 176 15.98 -31.71 -30.26
N ALA A 177 15.43 -32.04 -29.09
CA ALA A 177 15.65 -33.31 -28.39
C ALA A 177 14.43 -33.62 -27.51
N THR A 178 14.13 -34.91 -27.29
CA THR A 178 13.08 -35.31 -26.35
C THR A 178 13.44 -34.85 -24.93
N ASP A 179 12.43 -34.68 -24.08
CA ASP A 179 12.59 -34.30 -22.66
C ASP A 179 13.35 -32.98 -22.43
N THR A 180 13.52 -32.17 -23.48
CA THR A 180 14.22 -30.88 -23.42
C THR A 180 13.21 -29.75 -23.49
N PHE A 181 13.16 -28.95 -22.43
CA PHE A 181 12.30 -27.77 -22.38
C PHE A 181 12.85 -26.65 -23.24
N VAL A 182 11.99 -26.13 -24.11
CA VAL A 182 12.27 -24.97 -24.97
C VAL A 182 11.33 -23.85 -24.56
N GLU A 183 11.85 -22.64 -24.39
CA GLU A 183 11.05 -21.47 -24.05
C GLU A 183 10.05 -21.15 -25.17
N VAL A 184 8.83 -20.74 -24.78
CA VAL A 184 7.86 -20.14 -25.70
C VAL A 184 8.24 -18.67 -25.90
N GLY A 185 8.27 -18.21 -27.15
CA GLY A 185 8.94 -16.98 -27.56
C GLY A 185 8.05 -15.77 -27.85
N GLY A 186 8.52 -14.95 -28.81
CA GLY A 186 8.51 -13.48 -28.79
C GLY A 186 7.28 -12.78 -29.35
N SER A 187 6.11 -13.44 -29.38
CA SER A 187 4.86 -12.83 -29.89
C SER A 187 3.84 -12.56 -28.77
N LEU A 188 4.29 -12.51 -27.52
CA LEU A 188 3.41 -12.22 -26.39
C LEU A 188 3.21 -10.70 -26.21
N SER A 189 2.07 -10.37 -25.61
CA SER A 189 1.69 -9.05 -25.15
C SER A 189 1.67 -8.99 -23.62
N THR A 190 1.80 -7.80 -23.05
CA THR A 190 1.66 -7.58 -21.60
C THR A 190 0.21 -7.27 -21.24
N GLY A 191 -0.24 -7.80 -20.11
CA GLY A 191 -1.43 -7.35 -19.40
C GLY A 191 -1.08 -6.27 -18.37
N VAL A 192 -1.77 -6.28 -17.23
CA VAL A 192 -1.49 -5.34 -16.12
C VAL A 192 -0.26 -5.81 -15.34
N VAL A 193 0.71 -4.92 -15.16
CA VAL A 193 1.92 -5.17 -14.39
C VAL A 193 2.10 -4.16 -13.27
N ARG A 194 2.61 -4.62 -12.12
CA ARG A 194 2.96 -3.81 -10.96
C ARG A 194 4.08 -4.48 -10.19
N GLY A 195 5.23 -3.82 -10.07
CA GLY A 195 6.41 -4.39 -9.39
C GLY A 195 7.12 -5.50 -10.18
N VAL A 196 6.81 -5.61 -11.47
CA VAL A 196 7.46 -6.49 -12.46
C VAL A 196 7.48 -5.76 -13.80
N THR A 197 8.35 -6.18 -14.73
CA THR A 197 8.43 -5.60 -16.08
C THR A 197 8.27 -6.69 -17.12
N PHE A 198 7.38 -6.50 -18.09
CA PHE A 198 7.35 -7.34 -19.30
C PHE A 198 8.47 -6.92 -20.26
N GLN A 199 9.25 -7.88 -20.75
CA GLN A 199 10.38 -7.60 -21.65
C GLN A 199 10.53 -8.70 -22.72
N ASN A 200 11.33 -8.39 -23.75
CA ASN A 200 11.69 -9.29 -24.85
C ASN A 200 10.49 -9.97 -25.56
N SER A 201 9.30 -9.40 -25.38
CA SER A 201 8.02 -9.92 -25.86
C SER A 201 7.72 -11.36 -25.41
N LYS A 202 8.27 -11.83 -24.28
CA LYS A 202 8.11 -13.24 -23.84
C LYS A 202 8.23 -13.52 -22.34
N GLU A 203 8.58 -12.54 -21.51
CA GLU A 203 8.92 -12.81 -20.11
C GLU A 203 8.57 -11.67 -19.16
N LEU A 204 8.32 -12.02 -17.90
CA LEU A 204 8.14 -11.07 -16.80
C LEU A 204 9.40 -11.05 -15.92
N LYS A 205 10.06 -9.90 -15.82
CA LYS A 205 11.21 -9.67 -14.93
C LYS A 205 10.76 -9.19 -13.55
N ILE A 206 11.26 -9.83 -12.51
CA ILE A 206 10.97 -9.50 -11.11
C ILE A 206 11.75 -8.26 -10.66
N LEU A 207 11.06 -7.27 -10.07
CA LEU A 207 11.71 -6.07 -9.52
C LEU A 207 11.82 -6.10 -7.99
N THR A 208 11.22 -7.07 -7.33
CA THR A 208 11.23 -7.22 -5.87
C THR A 208 11.29 -8.68 -5.52
N ALA A 209 12.31 -9.11 -4.78
CA ALA A 209 12.41 -10.51 -4.38
C ALA A 209 11.25 -10.93 -3.46
N GLY A 210 10.91 -12.21 -3.48
CA GLY A 210 9.89 -12.80 -2.61
C GLY A 210 9.31 -14.09 -3.17
N ASP A 211 8.23 -14.55 -2.57
CA ASP A 211 7.49 -15.72 -3.00
C ASP A 211 6.34 -15.30 -3.91
N TYR A 212 6.22 -15.98 -5.05
CA TYR A 212 5.25 -15.67 -6.10
C TYR A 212 4.37 -16.87 -6.41
N LEU A 213 3.06 -16.68 -6.37
CA LEU A 213 2.08 -17.57 -7.00
C LEU A 213 2.09 -17.30 -8.51
N ILE A 214 2.34 -18.34 -9.30
CA ILE A 214 2.44 -18.28 -10.76
C ILE A 214 1.43 -19.25 -11.33
N ASN A 215 0.57 -18.76 -12.23
CA ASN A 215 -0.35 -19.57 -13.01
C ASN A 215 -0.03 -19.42 -14.48
N PHE A 216 -0.09 -20.51 -15.24
CA PHE A 216 -0.05 -20.46 -16.69
C PHE A 216 -1.12 -21.37 -17.30
N ALA A 217 -1.58 -21.02 -18.49
CA ALA A 217 -2.26 -21.94 -19.40
C ALA A 217 -1.74 -21.72 -20.83
N ILE A 218 -1.63 -22.81 -21.59
CA ILE A 218 -1.11 -22.80 -22.95
C ILE A 218 -1.94 -23.74 -23.83
N GLY A 219 -2.36 -23.25 -24.99
CA GLY A 219 -2.97 -24.05 -26.05
C GLY A 219 -1.89 -24.54 -27.00
N VAL A 220 -1.69 -25.86 -27.06
CA VAL A 220 -0.65 -26.51 -27.85
C VAL A 220 -1.24 -27.40 -28.94
N LYS A 221 -0.53 -27.50 -30.07
CA LYS A 221 -0.88 -28.36 -31.20
C LYS A 221 0.38 -28.96 -31.80
N THR A 222 0.32 -30.21 -32.24
CA THR A 222 1.41 -30.85 -33.00
C THR A 222 0.91 -31.32 -34.36
N THR A 223 1.81 -31.56 -35.31
CA THR A 223 1.47 -32.04 -36.66
C THR A 223 1.21 -33.54 -36.73
N THR A 224 1.43 -34.26 -35.62
CA THR A 224 1.27 -35.71 -35.49
C THR A 224 0.37 -36.06 -34.32
N ALA A 225 -0.17 -37.28 -34.32
CA ALA A 225 -0.95 -37.79 -33.20
C ALA A 225 -0.05 -38.49 -32.18
N ASN A 226 -0.56 -38.60 -30.96
CA ASN A 226 0.04 -39.28 -29.80
C ASN A 226 1.36 -38.66 -29.32
N ASP A 227 1.57 -37.36 -29.54
CA ASP A 227 2.69 -36.64 -28.92
C ASP A 227 2.38 -36.38 -27.44
N GLU A 228 3.36 -36.64 -26.57
CA GLU A 228 3.26 -36.31 -25.15
C GLU A 228 3.95 -34.97 -24.90
N VAL A 229 3.14 -33.93 -24.74
CA VAL A 229 3.60 -32.55 -24.58
C VAL A 229 3.47 -32.13 -23.12
N GLU A 230 4.49 -31.47 -22.60
CA GLU A 230 4.52 -30.92 -21.25
C GLU A 230 4.75 -29.42 -21.26
N GLY A 231 4.02 -28.69 -20.43
CA GLY A 231 4.21 -27.27 -20.15
C GLY A 231 4.77 -27.04 -18.76
N ARG A 232 5.65 -26.05 -18.60
CA ARG A 232 6.24 -25.62 -17.32
C ARG A 232 6.47 -24.12 -17.26
N VAL A 233 6.56 -23.60 -16.05
CA VAL A 233 7.21 -22.32 -15.75
C VAL A 233 8.73 -22.50 -15.84
N MET A 234 9.39 -21.57 -16.53
CA MET A 234 10.85 -21.47 -16.62
C MET A 234 11.32 -20.20 -15.91
N ILE A 235 12.33 -20.34 -15.04
CA ILE A 235 13.00 -19.22 -14.38
C ILE A 235 14.37 -19.06 -15.02
N ASN A 236 14.62 -17.89 -15.60
CA ASN A 236 15.81 -17.63 -16.41
C ASN A 236 15.90 -18.61 -17.59
N SER A 237 16.77 -19.62 -17.49
CA SER A 237 16.90 -20.70 -18.48
C SER A 237 16.73 -22.09 -17.86
N THR A 238 16.12 -22.18 -16.69
CA THR A 238 15.93 -23.43 -15.94
C THR A 238 14.45 -23.68 -15.73
N SER A 239 13.94 -24.83 -16.21
CA SER A 239 12.55 -25.24 -16.00
C SER A 239 12.30 -25.57 -14.52
N SER A 240 11.18 -25.12 -13.97
CA SER A 240 10.77 -25.48 -12.61
C SER A 240 9.91 -26.76 -12.59
N PRO A 241 10.37 -27.85 -11.95
CA PRO A 241 9.62 -29.11 -11.93
C PRO A 241 8.30 -29.03 -11.16
N THR A 242 8.13 -28.08 -10.24
CA THR A 242 6.92 -27.92 -9.43
C THR A 242 5.74 -27.34 -10.22
N SER A 243 5.97 -26.89 -11.45
CA SER A 243 4.96 -26.33 -12.36
C SER A 243 4.60 -27.28 -13.51
N SER A 244 5.06 -28.52 -13.44
CA SER A 244 4.87 -29.59 -14.44
C SER A 244 3.40 -29.91 -14.66
N THR A 245 2.95 -29.87 -15.92
CA THR A 245 1.71 -30.50 -16.35
C THR A 245 1.85 -30.97 -17.80
N HIS A 246 1.39 -32.19 -18.11
CA HIS A 246 1.50 -32.80 -19.43
C HIS A 246 0.16 -33.26 -19.97
N SER A 247 0.09 -33.45 -21.29
CA SER A 247 -1.03 -34.06 -21.99
C SER A 247 -0.52 -34.88 -23.18
N THR A 248 -1.23 -35.97 -23.50
CA THR A 248 -1.01 -36.70 -24.75
C THR A 248 -2.01 -36.21 -25.78
N LEU A 249 -1.53 -35.62 -26.88
CA LEU A 249 -2.40 -35.10 -27.95
C LEU A 249 -2.89 -36.27 -28.81
N PRO A 250 -4.17 -36.70 -28.73
CA PRO A 250 -4.62 -37.94 -29.35
C PRO A 250 -4.74 -37.85 -30.88
N LYS A 251 -4.69 -36.65 -31.45
CA LYS A 251 -4.87 -36.38 -32.86
C LYS A 251 -3.92 -35.29 -33.33
N ALA A 252 -3.43 -35.44 -34.56
CA ALA A 252 -2.68 -34.40 -35.25
C ALA A 252 -3.55 -33.16 -35.46
N ASN A 253 -2.93 -31.99 -35.33
CA ASN A 253 -3.51 -30.68 -35.60
C ASN A 253 -4.76 -30.35 -34.75
N VAL A 254 -4.89 -30.94 -33.56
CA VAL A 254 -5.91 -30.57 -32.56
C VAL A 254 -5.23 -29.79 -31.45
N SER A 255 -5.88 -28.69 -31.04
CA SER A 255 -5.46 -27.88 -29.89
C SER A 255 -5.83 -28.59 -28.59
N GLU A 256 -4.88 -28.67 -27.66
CA GLU A 256 -5.09 -29.14 -26.29
C GLU A 256 -4.57 -28.08 -25.31
N GLU A 257 -5.29 -27.88 -24.21
CA GLU A 257 -4.85 -26.96 -23.14
C GLU A 257 -3.98 -27.70 -22.13
N ILE A 258 -2.86 -27.08 -21.76
CA ILE A 258 -2.03 -27.47 -20.62
C ILE A 258 -1.97 -26.29 -19.67
N SER A 259 -2.28 -26.49 -18.40
CA SER A 259 -2.26 -25.43 -17.39
C SER A 259 -1.64 -25.91 -16.09
N GLY A 260 -1.03 -25.00 -15.35
CA GLY A 260 -0.34 -25.31 -14.10
C GLY A 260 -0.23 -24.12 -13.15
N THR A 261 -0.07 -24.44 -11.88
CA THR A 261 0.09 -23.47 -10.79
C THR A 261 1.27 -23.86 -9.92
N THR A 262 2.12 -22.91 -9.55
CA THR A 262 3.24 -23.13 -8.62
C THR A 262 3.44 -21.90 -7.74
N ILE A 263 4.08 -22.08 -6.58
CA ILE A 263 4.66 -21.00 -5.79
C ILE A 263 6.19 -21.11 -5.86
N LEU A 264 6.88 -20.03 -6.20
CA LEU A 264 8.34 -20.00 -6.31
C LEU A 264 8.92 -18.77 -5.59
N THR A 265 10.04 -18.95 -4.90
CA THR A 265 10.86 -17.85 -4.40
C THR A 265 11.70 -17.30 -5.56
N LEU A 266 11.52 -16.02 -5.88
CA LEU A 266 12.20 -15.34 -6.98
C LEU A 266 13.06 -14.21 -6.44
N ALA A 267 14.26 -14.04 -7.01
CA ALA A 267 15.14 -12.92 -6.75
C ALA A 267 14.79 -11.71 -7.64
N VAL A 268 15.35 -10.55 -7.31
CA VAL A 268 15.34 -9.41 -8.24
C VAL A 268 16.08 -9.81 -9.52
N ASP A 269 15.56 -9.37 -10.66
CA ASP A 269 16.04 -9.66 -12.02
C ASP A 269 15.82 -11.09 -12.53
N ASP A 270 15.25 -12.01 -11.73
CA ASP A 270 14.75 -13.27 -12.28
C ASP A 270 13.71 -13.00 -13.36
N VAL A 271 13.76 -13.78 -14.45
CA VAL A 271 12.76 -13.73 -15.52
C VAL A 271 11.89 -14.98 -15.50
N VAL A 272 10.57 -14.79 -15.53
CA VAL A 272 9.56 -15.84 -15.52
C VAL A 272 8.99 -16.00 -16.92
N LYS A 273 8.99 -17.24 -17.44
CA LYS A 273 8.48 -17.60 -18.77
C LYS A 273 7.71 -18.92 -18.74
N VAL A 274 7.10 -19.28 -19.87
CA VAL A 274 6.56 -20.62 -20.12
C VAL A 274 7.53 -21.36 -21.05
N ALA A 275 7.72 -22.65 -20.81
CA ALA A 275 8.46 -23.54 -21.68
C ALA A 275 7.64 -24.80 -21.96
N VAL A 276 7.91 -25.42 -23.10
CA VAL A 276 7.28 -26.68 -23.52
C VAL A 276 8.33 -27.73 -23.86
N ALA A 277 7.97 -29.00 -23.69
CA ALA A 277 8.77 -30.15 -24.11
C ALA A 277 7.87 -31.18 -24.81
N ASN A 278 8.48 -32.03 -25.64
CA ASN A 278 7.86 -33.26 -26.13
C ASN A 278 8.68 -34.46 -25.61
N HIS A 279 8.04 -35.41 -24.96
CA HIS A 279 8.71 -36.54 -24.32
C HIS A 279 8.99 -37.71 -25.27
N ASN A 280 8.22 -37.84 -26.34
CA ASN A 280 8.25 -39.06 -27.16
C ASN A 280 8.67 -38.81 -28.62
N ALA A 281 8.91 -37.56 -29.02
CA ALA A 281 9.44 -37.23 -30.33
C ALA A 281 10.18 -35.87 -30.38
N VAL A 282 11.11 -35.76 -31.34
CA VAL A 282 11.75 -34.51 -31.75
C VAL A 282 10.85 -33.85 -32.80
N ARG A 283 9.85 -33.07 -32.37
CA ARG A 283 8.84 -32.46 -33.25
C ARG A 283 8.45 -31.08 -32.75
N ASP A 284 8.21 -30.19 -33.70
CA ASP A 284 7.74 -28.84 -33.41
C ASP A 284 6.37 -28.86 -32.73
N ILE A 285 6.21 -27.94 -31.77
CA ILE A 285 4.94 -27.67 -31.09
C ILE A 285 4.46 -26.29 -31.55
N ILE A 286 3.21 -26.19 -31.95
CA ILE A 286 2.57 -24.93 -32.32
C ILE A 286 1.81 -24.40 -31.09
N ILE A 287 2.08 -23.17 -30.71
CA ILE A 287 1.40 -22.46 -29.62
C ILE A 287 0.30 -21.58 -30.21
N GLU A 288 -0.92 -21.78 -29.77
CA GLU A 288 -2.09 -21.05 -30.25
C GLU A 288 -2.53 -19.97 -29.25
N HIS A 289 -2.60 -20.32 -27.97
CA HIS A 289 -2.93 -19.40 -26.88
C HIS A 289 -1.92 -19.56 -25.75
N LEU A 290 -1.64 -18.48 -25.03
CA LEU A 290 -0.84 -18.50 -23.82
C LEU A 290 -1.32 -17.42 -22.88
N ASN A 291 -1.45 -17.72 -21.59
CA ASN A 291 -1.48 -16.73 -20.53
C ASN A 291 -0.54 -17.14 -19.40
N LEU A 292 0.10 -16.15 -18.78
CA LEU A 292 0.86 -16.33 -17.55
C LEU A 292 0.56 -15.16 -16.63
N SER A 293 0.22 -15.46 -15.39
CA SER A 293 -0.01 -14.47 -14.34
C SER A 293 0.85 -14.77 -13.12
N ILE A 294 1.32 -13.72 -12.45
CA ILE A 294 2.10 -13.79 -11.21
C ILE A 294 1.51 -12.87 -10.16
N LEU A 295 1.58 -13.29 -8.90
CA LEU A 295 1.19 -12.52 -7.72
C LEU A 295 2.19 -12.80 -6.59
N LYS A 296 2.81 -11.76 -6.02
CA LYS A 296 3.65 -11.92 -4.83
C LYS A 296 2.77 -12.26 -3.61
N VAL A 297 3.10 -13.35 -2.94
CA VAL A 297 2.37 -13.91 -1.79
C VAL A 297 3.18 -13.96 -0.49
N GLY A 298 4.50 -13.74 -0.56
CA GLY A 298 5.42 -13.68 0.59
C GLY A 298 6.58 -12.74 0.30
#